data_AF-A0A6L4ZKN7-F1
#
_entry.id   AF-A0A6L4ZKN7-F1
#
_cell.length_a   1.000
_cell.length_b   1.000
_cell.length_c   1.000
_cell.angle_alpha   90.00
_cell.angle_beta   90.00
_cell.angle_gamma   90.00
#
_symmetry.space_group_name_H-M   'P 1'
#
loop_
_entity.id
_entity.type
_entity.pdbx_description
1 polymer ?
#
loop_
_entity_poly.entity_id
_entity_poly.type
_entity_poly.pdbx_seq_one_letter_code
_entity_poly.pdbx_strand_id
1 'polypeptide(L)'
;MRIFATSDLHTDFKDNWVLLAQLSNSLYQNDALIVAGDIGHNLGLVKDTLEMLQAKFKMLFYVPGNHELWVRGENQHSLDKFFNIIELCKQIGVYSSPVELEKCTIVPLFSWYEKEFDIDKNPDLDRLDSWSDFYFCKWPENVDSIANHFLSLNQDRIKSYSKEVISFSHF
;
A
#
# COMPACT_ATOMS: atom_id res chain seq x y z
N MET A 1 -1.30 -9.81 -21.61
CA MET A 1 -1.40 -8.91 -20.45
C MET A 1 0.00 -8.68 -19.92
N ARG A 2 0.44 -7.43 -19.88
CA ARG A 2 1.67 -7.01 -19.18
C ARG A 2 1.31 -6.66 -17.73
N ILE A 3 2.29 -6.78 -16.84
CA ILE A 3 2.14 -6.41 -15.42
C ILE A 3 3.21 -5.35 -15.15
N PHE A 4 2.78 -4.17 -14.77
CA PHE A 4 3.63 -3.05 -14.37
C PHE A 4 3.62 -2.91 -12.85
N ALA A 5 4.65 -2.29 -12.28
CA ALA A 5 4.74 -2.02 -10.86
C ALA A 5 5.35 -0.63 -10.61
N THR A 6 4.86 0.05 -9.58
CA THR A 6 5.36 1.32 -9.07
C THR A 6 5.04 1.43 -7.58
N SER A 7 5.63 2.39 -6.89
CA SER A 7 5.31 2.80 -5.51
C SER A 7 5.53 4.31 -5.39
N ASP A 8 5.31 4.89 -4.21
CA ASP A 8 5.77 6.25 -3.86
C ASP A 8 5.28 7.32 -4.84
N LEU A 9 4.01 7.22 -5.24
CA LEU A 9 3.39 8.14 -6.18
C LEU A 9 3.27 9.55 -5.60
N HIS A 10 3.06 9.67 -4.28
CA HIS A 10 2.97 10.94 -3.55
C HIS A 10 2.20 12.02 -4.34
N THR A 11 0.95 11.73 -4.69
CA THR A 11 0.13 12.62 -5.53
C THR A 11 -0.37 13.85 -4.80
N ASP A 12 -0.01 14.00 -3.52
CA ASP A 12 -0.13 15.23 -2.76
C ASP A 12 0.85 16.30 -3.25
N PHE A 13 1.92 15.89 -3.93
CA PHE A 13 2.72 16.78 -4.77
C PHE A 13 2.03 16.96 -6.12
N LYS A 14 1.64 18.20 -6.40
CA LYS A 14 0.92 18.57 -7.62
C LYS A 14 1.62 18.10 -8.90
N ASP A 15 2.94 18.18 -8.95
CA ASP A 15 3.71 17.77 -10.14
C ASP A 15 3.63 16.26 -10.37
N ASN A 16 3.66 15.45 -9.31
CA ASN A 16 3.46 14.00 -9.39
C ASN A 16 2.07 13.66 -9.90
N TRP A 17 1.02 14.33 -9.39
CA TRP A 17 -0.34 14.18 -9.91
C TRP A 17 -0.43 14.50 -11.40
N VAL A 18 0.17 15.62 -11.83
CA VAL A 18 0.15 16.05 -13.24
C VAL A 18 0.83 15.00 -14.13
N LEU A 19 2.00 14.50 -13.73
CA LEU A 19 2.72 13.46 -14.47
C LEU A 19 1.90 12.17 -14.55
N LEU A 20 1.33 11.72 -13.43
CA LEU A 20 0.54 10.49 -13.38
C LEU A 20 -0.74 10.60 -14.23
N ALA A 21 -1.41 11.74 -14.20
CA ALA A 21 -2.63 12.00 -14.98
C ALA A 21 -2.39 11.95 -16.49
N GLN A 22 -1.16 12.23 -16.96
CA GLN A 22 -0.76 12.17 -18.37
C GLN A 22 -0.61 10.75 -18.93
N LEU A 23 -0.62 9.71 -18.08
CA LEU A 23 -0.66 8.33 -18.56
C LEU A 23 -1.80 8.12 -19.55
N SER A 24 -1.54 7.39 -20.62
CA SER A 24 -2.52 7.16 -21.68
C SER A 24 -3.81 6.53 -21.14
N ASN A 25 -4.96 7.07 -21.58
CA ASN A 25 -6.28 6.55 -21.23
C ASN A 25 -6.62 5.23 -21.94
N SER A 26 -5.86 4.82 -22.98
CA SER A 26 -6.20 3.66 -23.82
C SER A 26 -5.09 2.62 -23.94
N LEU A 27 -3.83 3.01 -23.79
CA LEU A 27 -2.68 2.13 -24.07
C LEU A 27 -2.59 0.92 -23.12
N TYR A 28 -3.07 1.06 -21.89
CA TYR A 28 -2.88 0.07 -20.81
C TYR A 28 -4.17 -0.68 -20.42
N GLN A 29 -5.24 -0.52 -21.20
CA GLN A 29 -6.56 -1.13 -20.96
C GLN A 29 -6.57 -2.67 -21.01
N ASN A 30 -5.45 -3.30 -21.36
CA ASN A 30 -5.27 -4.76 -21.38
C ASN A 30 -4.22 -5.26 -20.37
N ASP A 31 -3.69 -4.37 -19.54
CA ASP A 31 -2.57 -4.61 -18.64
C ASP A 31 -2.96 -4.39 -17.18
N ALA A 32 -2.15 -4.93 -16.27
CA ALA A 32 -2.28 -4.73 -14.84
C ALA A 32 -1.22 -3.74 -14.32
N LEU A 33 -1.57 -2.95 -13.31
CA LEU A 33 -0.64 -2.12 -12.56
C LEU A 33 -0.65 -2.52 -11.08
N ILE A 34 0.52 -2.69 -10.50
CA ILE A 34 0.75 -2.81 -9.06
C ILE A 34 1.22 -1.45 -8.54
N VAL A 35 0.56 -0.95 -7.50
CA VAL A 35 0.98 0.23 -6.74
C VAL A 35 1.31 -0.22 -5.32
N ALA A 36 2.60 -0.30 -5.00
CA ALA A 36 3.12 -0.82 -3.74
C ALA A 36 3.28 0.30 -2.69
N GLY A 37 2.18 0.96 -2.35
CA GLY A 37 2.11 1.97 -1.29
C GLY A 37 2.48 3.40 -1.69
N ASP A 38 2.27 4.29 -0.74
CA ASP A 38 2.68 5.70 -0.72
C ASP A 38 2.14 6.57 -1.86
N ILE A 39 0.80 6.66 -1.90
CA ILE A 39 0.07 7.67 -2.68
C ILE A 39 -0.03 8.98 -1.91
N GLY A 40 -0.31 8.93 -0.61
CA GLY A 40 -0.44 10.10 0.25
C GLY A 40 -1.30 9.85 1.50
N HIS A 41 -1.22 10.80 2.44
CA HIS A 41 -1.89 10.64 3.73
C HIS A 41 -3.39 11.00 3.73
N ASN A 42 -3.94 11.61 2.68
CA ASN A 42 -5.35 11.98 2.64
C ASN A 42 -6.18 10.89 1.94
N LEU A 43 -7.21 10.35 2.61
CA LEU A 43 -8.03 9.27 2.07
C LEU A 43 -8.77 9.65 0.77
N GLY A 44 -9.23 10.90 0.64
CA GLY A 44 -9.86 11.41 -0.58
C GLY A 44 -8.88 11.45 -1.75
N LEU A 45 -7.65 11.93 -1.52
CA LEU A 45 -6.59 11.93 -2.53
C LEU A 45 -6.19 10.50 -2.95
N VAL A 46 -6.10 9.57 -1.99
CA VAL A 46 -5.84 8.15 -2.27
C VAL A 46 -6.94 7.60 -3.18
N LYS A 47 -8.21 7.86 -2.84
CA LYS A 47 -9.35 7.49 -3.69
C LYS A 47 -9.23 8.06 -5.10
N ASP A 48 -9.04 9.37 -5.23
CA ASP A 48 -8.99 10.04 -6.53
C ASP A 48 -7.85 9.50 -7.41
N THR A 49 -6.70 9.21 -6.80
CA THR A 49 -5.54 8.62 -7.49
C THR A 49 -5.83 7.20 -7.96
N LEU A 50 -6.41 6.37 -7.10
CA LEU A 50 -6.75 4.99 -7.43
C LEU A 50 -7.86 4.91 -8.49
N GLU A 51 -8.91 5.73 -8.41
CA GLU A 51 -9.97 5.77 -9.43
C GLU A 51 -9.43 6.22 -10.79
N MET A 52 -8.54 7.22 -10.80
CA MET A 52 -7.88 7.69 -12.02
C MET A 52 -7.02 6.59 -12.66
N LEU A 53 -6.25 5.83 -11.87
CA LEU A 53 -5.45 4.71 -12.37
C LEU A 53 -6.32 3.53 -12.80
N GLN A 54 -7.36 3.21 -12.04
CA GLN A 54 -8.32 2.14 -12.35
C GLN A 54 -9.04 2.40 -13.68
N ALA A 55 -9.23 3.66 -14.07
CA ALA A 55 -9.79 4.01 -15.38
C ALA A 55 -8.80 3.81 -16.55
N LYS A 56 -7.50 3.65 -16.29
CA LYS A 56 -6.44 3.54 -17.32
C LYS A 56 -5.90 2.11 -17.51
N PHE A 57 -6.04 1.26 -16.50
CA PHE A 57 -5.55 -0.13 -16.50
C PHE A 57 -6.71 -1.12 -16.40
N LYS A 58 -6.51 -2.33 -16.93
CA LYS A 58 -7.50 -3.41 -16.82
C LYS A 58 -7.68 -3.87 -15.36
N MET A 59 -6.59 -3.89 -14.61
CA MET A 59 -6.54 -4.34 -13.23
C MET A 59 -5.56 -3.45 -12.46
N LEU A 60 -5.99 -2.92 -11.32
CA LEU A 60 -5.12 -2.20 -10.40
C LEU A 60 -4.99 -3.01 -9.11
N PHE A 61 -3.76 -3.19 -8.65
CA PHE A 61 -3.43 -3.83 -7.38
C PHE A 61 -2.80 -2.81 -6.45
N TYR A 62 -3.17 -2.83 -5.18
CA TYR A 62 -2.70 -1.84 -4.23
C TYR A 62 -2.56 -2.40 -2.82
N VAL A 63 -1.53 -1.92 -2.12
CA VAL A 63 -1.39 -2.01 -0.66
C VAL A 63 -1.09 -0.62 -0.11
N PRO A 64 -1.60 -0.25 1.08
CA PRO A 64 -1.20 0.99 1.75
C PRO A 64 0.27 0.94 2.18
N GLY A 65 0.98 2.05 2.02
CA GLY A 65 2.29 2.31 2.62
C GLY A 65 2.17 3.05 3.96
N ASN A 66 3.28 3.61 4.47
CA ASN A 66 3.24 4.35 5.74
C ASN A 66 2.52 5.69 5.63
N HIS A 67 2.67 6.42 4.52
CA HIS A 67 2.04 7.74 4.39
C HIS A 67 0.53 7.64 4.52
N GLU A 68 -0.05 6.57 3.97
CA GLU A 68 -1.47 6.27 4.11
C GLU A 68 -1.92 6.08 5.57
N LEU A 69 -1.03 5.69 6.47
CA LEU A 69 -1.38 5.40 7.87
C LEU A 69 -1.15 6.58 8.82
N TRP A 70 -0.63 7.70 8.33
CA TRP A 70 -0.51 8.95 9.10
C TRP A 70 -1.88 9.51 9.47
N VAL A 71 -2.13 9.75 10.75
CA VAL A 71 -3.34 10.40 11.26
C VAL A 71 -3.00 11.80 11.78
N ARG A 72 -3.86 12.77 11.44
CA ARG A 72 -3.70 14.18 11.85
C ARG A 72 -4.81 14.69 12.77
N GLY A 73 -5.81 13.86 13.05
CA GLY A 73 -6.94 14.18 13.94
C GLY A 73 -6.83 13.44 15.29
N GLU A 74 -7.50 13.98 16.30
CA GLU A 74 -7.61 13.33 17.62
C GLU A 74 -8.53 12.10 17.53
N ASN A 75 -8.20 11.04 18.28
CA ASN A 75 -9.02 9.82 18.45
C ASN A 75 -9.21 8.93 17.19
N GLN A 76 -8.30 8.97 16.22
CA GLN A 76 -8.28 8.01 15.10
C GLN A 76 -7.03 7.13 15.18
N HIS A 77 -7.19 5.80 15.07
CA HIS A 77 -6.04 4.91 14.95
C HIS A 77 -5.65 4.68 13.49
N SER A 78 -4.34 4.56 13.25
CA SER A 78 -3.74 4.20 11.96
C SER A 78 -4.28 2.86 11.44
N LEU A 79 -4.60 1.93 12.33
CA LEU A 79 -5.16 0.64 11.97
C LEU A 79 -6.60 0.76 11.42
N ASP A 80 -7.43 1.63 11.99
CA ASP A 80 -8.78 1.90 11.44
C ASP A 80 -8.66 2.48 10.04
N LYS A 81 -7.70 3.39 9.85
CA LYS A 81 -7.43 4.01 8.55
C LYS A 81 -6.97 2.98 7.52
N PHE A 82 -6.11 2.04 7.91
CA PHE A 82 -5.72 0.91 7.06
C PHE A 82 -6.96 0.15 6.56
N PHE A 83 -7.85 -0.29 7.47
CA PHE A 83 -9.05 -1.04 7.07
C PHE A 83 -10.01 -0.22 6.22
N ASN A 84 -10.14 1.08 6.47
CA ASN A 84 -10.91 1.99 5.62
C ASN A 84 -10.36 2.06 4.18
N ILE A 85 -9.03 2.02 4.01
CA ILE A 85 -8.41 2.00 2.68
C ILE A 85 -8.64 0.65 1.98
N ILE A 86 -8.55 -0.46 2.71
CA ILE A 86 -8.85 -1.79 2.16
C ILE A 86 -10.30 -1.87 1.68
N GLU A 87 -11.25 -1.36 2.47
CA GLU A 87 -12.67 -1.29 2.09
C GLU A 87 -12.89 -0.33 0.91
N LEU A 88 -12.22 0.83 0.89
CA LEU A 88 -12.23 1.74 -0.25
C LEU A 88 -11.79 1.01 -1.53
N CYS A 89 -10.66 0.30 -1.51
CA CYS A 89 -10.17 -0.44 -2.68
C CYS A 89 -11.22 -1.41 -3.22
N LYS A 90 -11.87 -2.16 -2.33
CA LYS A 90 -12.97 -3.08 -2.68
C LYS A 90 -14.14 -2.34 -3.35
N GLN A 91 -14.52 -1.17 -2.84
CA GLN A 91 -15.62 -0.37 -3.39
C GLN A 91 -15.35 0.15 -4.80
N ILE A 92 -14.10 0.52 -5.10
CA ILE A 92 -13.70 1.08 -6.40
C ILE A 92 -13.11 0.04 -7.37
N GLY A 93 -13.11 -1.25 -7.00
CA GLY A 93 -12.66 -2.34 -7.87
C GLY A 93 -11.14 -2.50 -7.96
N VAL A 94 -10.40 -2.01 -6.96
CA VAL A 94 -8.94 -2.16 -6.83
C VAL A 94 -8.62 -3.38 -5.98
N TYR A 95 -7.70 -4.21 -6.44
CA TYR A 95 -7.35 -5.48 -5.81
C TYR A 95 -6.33 -5.30 -4.68
N SER A 96 -6.77 -5.55 -3.46
CA SER A 96 -5.92 -5.67 -2.25
C SER A 96 -5.91 -7.10 -1.70
N SER A 97 -6.31 -8.09 -2.51
CA SER A 97 -6.33 -9.53 -2.19
C SER A 97 -5.72 -10.36 -3.32
N PRO A 98 -5.32 -11.63 -3.07
CA PRO A 98 -4.74 -12.48 -4.11
C PRO A 98 -5.66 -12.67 -5.31
N VAL A 99 -5.12 -12.53 -6.53
CA VAL A 99 -5.85 -12.77 -7.78
C VAL A 99 -5.07 -13.70 -8.68
N GLU A 100 -5.70 -14.81 -9.05
CA GLU A 100 -5.14 -15.74 -10.03
C GLU A 100 -5.39 -15.22 -11.45
N LEU A 101 -4.31 -14.97 -12.20
CA LEU A 101 -4.31 -14.60 -13.60
C LEU A 101 -3.99 -15.83 -14.47
N GLU A 102 -3.99 -15.66 -15.80
CA GLU A 102 -3.70 -16.75 -16.74
C GLU A 102 -2.33 -17.41 -16.47
N LYS A 103 -1.30 -16.60 -16.22
CA LYS A 103 0.10 -17.06 -16.10
C LYS A 103 0.69 -17.04 -14.68
N CYS A 104 0.14 -16.24 -13.79
CA CYS A 104 0.66 -16.05 -12.43
C CYS A 104 -0.48 -15.74 -11.45
N THR A 105 -0.18 -15.71 -10.17
CA THR A 105 -1.03 -15.15 -9.12
C THR A 105 -0.36 -13.89 -8.57
N ILE A 106 -1.09 -12.78 -8.53
CA ILE A 106 -0.61 -11.57 -7.86
C ILE A 106 -1.11 -11.61 -6.42
N VAL A 107 -0.20 -11.45 -5.45
CA VAL A 107 -0.45 -11.61 -4.01
C VAL A 107 -0.03 -10.32 -3.28
N PRO A 108 -0.96 -9.38 -3.05
CA PRO A 108 -0.70 -8.24 -2.15
C PRO A 108 -0.45 -8.74 -0.73
N LEU A 109 0.62 -8.30 -0.09
CA LEU A 109 0.98 -8.62 1.29
C LEU A 109 1.03 -7.34 2.12
N PHE A 110 0.60 -7.44 3.37
CA PHE A 110 0.65 -6.33 4.31
C PHE A 110 1.86 -6.49 5.22
N SER A 111 2.71 -5.47 5.28
CA SER A 111 3.91 -5.48 6.12
C SER A 111 4.02 -4.17 6.89
N TRP A 112 4.79 -4.21 7.97
CA TRP A 112 5.21 -3.05 8.72
C TRP A 112 6.58 -3.35 9.32
N TYR A 113 7.36 -2.31 9.61
CA TYR A 113 8.67 -2.43 10.24
C TYR A 113 8.58 -2.15 11.75
N GLU A 114 9.55 -2.65 12.51
CA GLU A 114 9.70 -2.34 13.93
C GLU A 114 11.15 -1.97 14.24
N LYS A 115 11.35 -1.26 15.36
CA LYS A 115 12.68 -0.76 15.75
C LYS A 115 13.67 -1.91 15.96
N GLU A 116 13.17 -3.08 16.36
CA GLU A 116 13.92 -4.31 16.58
C GLU A 116 14.52 -4.89 15.29
N PHE A 117 14.02 -4.48 14.11
CA PHE A 117 14.59 -4.88 12.82
C PHE A 117 15.85 -4.07 12.45
N ASP A 118 16.16 -3.00 13.18
CA ASP A 118 17.43 -2.28 13.05
C ASP A 118 18.57 -3.09 13.70
N ILE A 119 19.20 -3.94 12.88
CA ILE A 119 20.31 -4.81 13.27
C ILE A 119 21.64 -4.06 13.39
N ASP A 120 21.77 -2.91 12.73
CA ASP A 120 23.05 -2.19 12.64
C ASP A 120 23.32 -1.36 13.90
N LYS A 121 22.27 -1.05 14.70
CA LYS A 121 22.35 -0.32 15.99
C LYS A 121 23.30 0.86 15.94
N ASN A 122 23.41 1.51 14.78
CA ASN A 122 24.38 2.55 14.57
C ASN A 122 23.90 3.77 15.37
N PRO A 123 24.66 4.27 16.36
CA PRO A 123 24.23 5.40 17.17
C PRO A 123 24.05 6.70 16.37
N ASP A 124 24.61 6.80 15.15
CA ASP A 124 24.33 7.92 14.22
C ASP A 124 22.96 7.77 13.51
N LEU A 125 22.33 6.60 13.59
CA LEU A 125 21.01 6.24 13.08
C LEU A 125 19.92 6.18 14.17
N ASP A 126 20.14 6.77 15.35
CA ASP A 126 19.11 7.13 16.35
C ASP A 126 17.99 8.07 15.80
N ARG A 127 17.89 8.17 14.47
CA ARG A 127 16.93 8.90 13.66
C ARG A 127 15.65 8.11 13.33
N LEU A 128 15.51 6.83 13.68
CA LEU A 128 14.20 6.18 13.49
C LEU A 128 13.09 6.96 14.21
N ASP A 129 13.37 7.42 15.44
CA ASP A 129 12.45 8.30 16.20
C ASP A 129 12.28 9.69 15.54
N SER A 130 13.04 10.04 14.50
CA SER A 130 12.86 11.25 13.68
C SER A 130 11.98 11.02 12.45
N TRP A 131 11.64 9.76 12.14
CA TRP A 131 10.74 9.46 11.03
C TRP A 131 9.32 9.91 11.38
N SER A 132 8.69 10.58 10.42
CA SER A 132 7.32 11.08 10.50
C SER A 132 6.32 10.01 10.98
N ASP A 133 6.57 8.74 10.68
CA ASP A 133 5.73 7.60 11.05
C ASP A 133 5.57 7.47 12.58
N PHE A 134 6.64 7.63 13.36
CA PHE A 134 6.55 7.55 14.83
C PHE A 134 5.76 8.70 15.45
N TYR A 135 5.63 9.82 14.72
CA TYR A 135 4.84 10.97 15.15
C TYR A 135 3.39 10.88 14.68
N PHE A 136 3.16 10.48 13.44
CA PHE A 136 1.85 10.55 12.80
C PHE A 136 1.09 9.22 12.82
N CYS A 137 1.75 8.08 12.99
CA CYS A 137 1.02 6.84 13.21
C CYS A 137 0.57 6.75 14.68
N LYS A 138 -0.69 6.35 14.89
CA LYS A 138 -1.30 6.15 16.20
C LYS A 138 -1.88 4.75 16.25
N TRP A 139 -1.23 3.88 17.00
CA TRP A 139 -1.64 2.49 17.10
C TRP A 139 -2.56 2.28 18.31
N PRO A 140 -3.49 1.31 18.28
CA PRO A 140 -4.28 0.94 19.44
C PRO A 140 -3.37 0.36 20.55
N GLU A 141 -3.67 0.67 21.82
CA GLU A 141 -2.88 0.20 22.97
C GLU A 141 -2.86 -1.33 23.13
N ASN A 142 -3.85 -2.02 22.55
CA ASN A 142 -3.99 -3.47 22.63
C ASN A 142 -3.22 -4.24 21.53
N VAL A 143 -2.36 -3.57 20.76
CA VAL A 143 -1.53 -4.19 19.73
C VAL A 143 -0.06 -4.09 20.13
N ASP A 144 0.50 -5.19 20.61
CA ASP A 144 1.87 -5.24 21.13
C ASP A 144 2.94 -5.09 20.04
N SER A 145 2.68 -5.65 18.85
CA SER A 145 3.59 -5.61 17.70
C SER A 145 2.79 -5.38 16.42
N ILE A 146 3.07 -4.26 15.76
CA ILE A 146 2.43 -3.83 14.52
C ILE A 146 2.89 -4.72 13.37
N ALA A 147 4.16 -5.10 13.32
CA ALA A 147 4.67 -6.03 12.32
C ALA A 147 4.00 -7.40 12.43
N ASN A 148 3.86 -7.94 13.66
CA ASN A 148 3.16 -9.21 13.87
C ASN A 148 1.66 -9.10 13.58
N HIS A 149 1.04 -7.96 13.88
CA HIS A 149 -0.35 -7.71 13.50
C HIS A 149 -0.53 -7.81 11.99
N PHE A 150 0.25 -7.08 11.19
CA PHE A 150 0.17 -7.15 9.73
C PHE A 150 0.56 -8.51 9.17
N LEU A 151 1.54 -9.20 9.76
CA LEU A 151 1.87 -10.57 9.42
C LEU A 151 0.67 -11.51 9.61
N SER A 152 -0.11 -11.34 10.69
CA SER A 152 -1.30 -12.14 10.95
C SER A 152 -2.39 -11.97 9.88
N LEU A 153 -2.49 -10.77 9.27
CA LEU A 153 -3.43 -10.49 8.18
C LEU A 153 -3.06 -11.20 6.86
N ASN A 154 -1.87 -11.79 6.78
CA ASN A 154 -1.39 -12.51 5.61
C ASN A 154 -1.57 -14.03 5.70
N GLN A 155 -2.14 -14.58 6.79
CA GLN A 155 -2.26 -16.04 6.97
C GLN A 155 -2.93 -16.74 5.78
N ASP A 156 -4.03 -16.19 5.25
CA ASP A 156 -4.74 -16.76 4.09
C ASP A 156 -4.04 -16.51 2.75
N ARG A 157 -3.00 -15.66 2.74
CA ARG A 157 -2.22 -15.22 1.58
C ARG A 157 -0.92 -16.00 1.43
N ILE A 158 -0.32 -16.43 2.54
CA ILE A 158 0.94 -17.18 2.57
C ILE A 158 0.62 -18.68 2.48
N LYS A 159 0.50 -19.17 1.25
CA LYS A 159 0.21 -20.57 0.93
C LYS A 159 0.81 -20.96 -0.40
N SER A 160 0.77 -22.25 -0.73
CA SER A 160 1.14 -22.72 -2.07
C SER A 160 0.09 -22.27 -3.08
N TYR A 161 0.56 -21.70 -4.19
CA TYR A 161 -0.25 -21.36 -5.36
C TYR A 161 0.05 -22.31 -6.51
N SER A 162 -0.93 -22.53 -7.38
CA SER A 162 -0.82 -23.44 -8.54
C SER A 162 0.05 -22.87 -9.67
N LYS A 163 0.28 -21.56 -9.67
CA LYS A 163 0.99 -20.79 -10.70
C LYS A 163 2.15 -20.01 -10.07
N GLU A 164 3.00 -19.43 -10.92
CA GLU A 164 4.03 -18.47 -10.50
C GLU A 164 3.41 -17.34 -9.67
N VAL A 165 4.11 -16.86 -8.65
CA VAL A 165 3.60 -15.85 -7.72
C VAL A 165 4.36 -14.54 -7.90
N ILE A 166 3.61 -13.45 -8.05
CA ILE A 166 4.11 -12.09 -7.93
C ILE A 166 3.55 -11.54 -6.62
N SER A 167 4.35 -11.56 -5.56
CA SER A 167 3.99 -10.93 -4.30
C SER A 167 4.54 -9.51 -4.21
N PHE A 168 3.84 -8.63 -3.52
CA PHE A 168 4.33 -7.28 -3.23
C PHE A 168 3.82 -6.78 -1.88
N SER A 169 4.65 -6.00 -1.21
CA SER A 169 4.38 -5.24 0.01
C SER A 169 5.01 -3.85 -0.14
N HIS A 170 4.76 -2.94 0.79
CA HIS A 170 5.44 -1.65 0.80
C HIS A 170 6.82 -1.73 1.49
N PHE A 171 6.93 -2.47 2.60
CA PHE A 171 8.19 -2.80 3.29
C PHE A 171 8.64 -4.23 3.00
#